data_AF-A0A964VB49-F1
#
_entry.id   AF-A0A964VB49-F1
#
_cell.length_a   1.000
_cell.length_b   1.000
_cell.length_c   1.000
_cell.angle_alpha   90.00
_cell.angle_beta   90.00
_cell.angle_gamma   90.00
#
_symmetry.space_group_name_H-M   'P 1'
#
loop_
_entity.id
_entity.type
_entity.pdbx_description
1 polymer ?
#
loop_
_entity_poly.entity_id
_entity_poly.type
_entity_poly.pdbx_seq_one_letter_code
_entity_poly.pdbx_strand_id
1 'polypeptide(L)'
;MLSLIFVFLVVWFIITAVSGLFSHFFQGAIYSEPAAGFVWRAPAAGTALTLLLACWAFLDYFSPGLYRPLHEMQTLSSSTPTKPEEGAPFPTLTVTLPDGRKEVFFHQGGSKLEYRSKGNMPLSSTPLLVEVEEETAGGKTKSVFKPEKDAKGKFVRQPGLPLVYRDEKSREMVEGGLGALVISRPGKAFLSLLLHLAQFVGWFLCFWLLYDFQWPHALGLGAAFALAVIVFLIPMVLNYTETVAKARSAAVQPVAPRSPVEKAPAKAG
;
A
#
# COMPACT_ATOMS: atom_id res chain seq x y z
N MET A 1 8.88 -9.25 15.58
CA MET A 1 8.00 -10.44 15.57
C MET A 1 7.22 -10.54 16.87
N LEU A 2 7.89 -10.64 18.03
CA LEU A 2 7.21 -10.70 19.34
C LEU A 2 6.23 -9.54 19.57
N SER A 3 6.60 -8.32 19.18
CA SER A 3 5.74 -7.15 19.31
C SER A 3 4.47 -7.23 18.46
N LEU A 4 4.53 -7.83 17.28
CA LEU A 4 3.37 -8.04 16.41
C LEU A 4 2.41 -9.06 17.02
N ILE A 5 2.95 -10.14 17.59
CA ILE A 5 2.16 -11.13 18.34
C ILE A 5 1.42 -10.47 19.50
N PHE A 6 2.11 -9.61 20.25
CA PHE A 6 1.50 -8.85 21.34
C PHE A 6 0.35 -7.95 20.86
N VAL A 7 0.53 -7.24 19.74
CA VAL A 7 -0.56 -6.45 19.12
C VAL A 7 -1.77 -7.33 18.81
N PHE A 8 -1.57 -8.52 18.21
CA PHE A 8 -2.68 -9.43 17.93
C PHE A 8 -3.38 -9.96 19.18
N LEU A 9 -2.64 -10.23 20.26
CA LEU A 9 -3.25 -10.63 21.53
C LEU A 9 -4.12 -9.52 22.13
N VAL A 10 -3.65 -8.27 22.08
CA VAL A 10 -4.43 -7.11 22.53
C VAL A 10 -5.67 -6.92 21.66
N VAL A 11 -5.52 -6.99 20.34
CA VAL A 11 -6.65 -6.89 19.41
C VAL A 11 -7.66 -8.01 19.62
N TRP A 12 -7.21 -9.25 19.81
CA TRP A 12 -8.06 -10.39 20.13
C TRP A 12 -8.87 -10.15 21.40
N PHE A 13 -8.22 -9.67 22.46
CA PHE A 13 -8.88 -9.37 23.72
C PHE A 13 -9.93 -8.27 23.55
N ILE A 14 -9.60 -7.19 22.84
CA ILE A 14 -10.52 -6.08 22.56
C ILE A 14 -11.73 -6.57 21.74
N ILE A 15 -11.51 -7.31 20.65
CA ILE A 15 -12.61 -7.84 19.82
C ILE A 15 -13.50 -8.76 20.64
N THR A 16 -12.91 -9.66 21.43
CA THR A 16 -13.65 -10.58 22.33
C THR A 16 -14.51 -9.80 23.32
N ALA A 17 -13.92 -8.84 24.04
CA ALA A 17 -14.62 -8.06 25.06
C ALA A 17 -15.71 -7.18 24.46
N VAL A 18 -15.40 -6.43 23.40
CA VAL A 18 -16.35 -5.49 22.77
C VAL A 18 -17.49 -6.24 22.10
N SER A 19 -17.19 -7.22 21.24
CA SER A 19 -18.24 -7.96 20.52
C SER A 19 -19.10 -8.76 21.49
N GLY A 20 -18.49 -9.32 22.54
CA GLY A 20 -19.21 -9.90 23.65
C GLY A 20 -20.13 -8.87 24.28
N LEU A 21 -19.59 -7.93 25.06
CA LEU A 21 -20.38 -6.99 25.87
C LEU A 21 -21.50 -6.32 25.07
N PHE A 22 -21.18 -5.90 23.84
CA PHE A 22 -22.16 -5.34 22.92
C PHE A 22 -23.27 -6.34 22.59
N SER A 23 -22.95 -7.58 22.21
CA SER A 23 -23.95 -8.59 21.89
C SER A 23 -24.84 -8.92 23.08
N HIS A 24 -24.28 -9.02 24.29
CA HIS A 24 -25.06 -9.27 25.50
C HIS A 24 -26.05 -8.13 25.77
N PHE A 25 -25.58 -6.88 25.69
CA PHE A 25 -26.41 -5.69 25.85
C PHE A 25 -27.52 -5.61 24.78
N PHE A 26 -27.14 -5.76 23.51
CA PHE A 26 -28.07 -5.62 22.38
C PHE A 26 -29.13 -6.72 22.37
N GLN A 27 -28.77 -7.95 22.80
CA GLN A 27 -29.73 -9.03 22.95
C GLN A 27 -30.72 -8.80 24.09
N GLY A 28 -30.23 -8.33 25.24
CA GLY A 28 -31.12 -7.94 26.33
C GLY A 28 -32.09 -6.82 25.93
N ALA A 29 -31.66 -5.90 25.05
CA ALA A 29 -32.50 -4.81 24.57
C ALA A 29 -33.56 -5.23 23.55
N ILE A 30 -33.29 -6.21 22.67
CA ILE A 30 -34.16 -6.53 21.52
C ILE A 30 -34.82 -7.91 21.63
N TYR A 31 -34.14 -8.91 22.17
CA TYR A 31 -34.56 -10.32 22.12
C TYR A 31 -35.12 -10.86 23.45
N SER A 32 -35.22 -10.02 24.48
CA SER A 32 -35.67 -10.36 25.85
C SER A 32 -34.77 -11.33 26.63
N GLU A 33 -34.06 -12.25 25.95
CA GLU A 33 -33.10 -13.18 26.57
C GLU A 33 -31.75 -13.18 25.82
N PRO A 34 -30.62 -13.00 26.53
CA PRO A 34 -29.30 -13.17 25.95
C PRO A 34 -29.03 -14.63 25.56
N ALA A 35 -28.29 -14.83 24.48
CA ALA A 35 -27.86 -16.14 24.03
C ALA A 35 -27.03 -16.86 25.11
N ALA A 36 -27.34 -18.14 25.33
CA ALA A 36 -26.63 -18.98 26.27
C ALA A 36 -25.17 -19.24 25.83
N GLY A 37 -24.29 -19.55 26.79
CA GLY A 37 -22.91 -19.96 26.48
C GLY A 37 -21.99 -18.82 26.03
N PHE A 38 -22.34 -17.59 26.36
CA PHE A 38 -21.59 -16.40 25.95
C PHE A 38 -20.10 -16.42 26.34
N VAL A 39 -19.77 -17.05 27.47
CA VAL A 39 -18.38 -17.18 28.00
C VAL A 39 -17.42 -17.82 27.00
N TRP A 40 -17.89 -18.75 26.16
CA TRP A 40 -17.04 -19.39 25.13
C TRP A 40 -17.28 -18.82 23.73
N ARG A 41 -18.51 -18.37 23.44
CA ARG A 41 -18.87 -17.80 22.13
C ARG A 41 -18.10 -16.52 21.82
N ALA A 42 -17.95 -15.63 22.81
CA ALA A 42 -17.21 -14.39 22.61
C ALA A 42 -15.72 -14.62 22.30
N PRO A 43 -14.98 -15.46 23.06
CA PRO A 43 -13.62 -15.83 22.69
C PRO A 43 -13.51 -16.56 21.34
N ALA A 44 -14.48 -17.41 20.99
CA ALA A 44 -14.49 -18.09 19.69
C ALA A 44 -14.63 -17.09 18.54
N ALA A 45 -15.54 -16.13 18.64
CA ALA A 45 -15.72 -15.04 17.67
C ALA A 45 -14.46 -14.18 17.58
N GLY A 46 -13.91 -13.74 18.72
CA GLY A 46 -12.69 -12.96 18.76
C GLY A 46 -11.49 -13.68 18.13
N THR A 47 -11.38 -14.99 18.34
CA THR A 47 -10.35 -15.83 17.71
C THR A 47 -10.52 -15.90 16.20
N ALA A 48 -11.71 -16.21 15.71
CA ALA A 48 -11.99 -16.28 14.26
C ALA A 48 -11.67 -14.96 13.55
N LEU A 49 -12.13 -13.84 14.11
CA LEU A 49 -11.93 -12.51 13.54
C LEU A 49 -10.47 -12.06 13.61
N THR A 50 -9.76 -12.39 14.68
CA THR A 50 -8.33 -12.08 14.81
C THR A 50 -7.49 -12.91 13.85
N LEU A 51 -7.84 -14.18 13.61
CA LEU A 51 -7.15 -15.00 12.62
C LEU A 51 -7.33 -14.46 11.20
N LEU A 52 -8.52 -13.95 10.85
CA LEU A 52 -8.74 -13.26 9.58
C LEU A 52 -7.84 -12.02 9.46
N LEU A 53 -7.78 -11.20 10.50
CA LEU A 53 -6.91 -10.01 10.53
C LEU A 53 -5.42 -10.39 10.49
N ALA A 54 -5.02 -11.45 11.17
CA ALA A 54 -3.65 -11.96 11.17
C ALA A 54 -3.26 -12.50 9.79
N CYS A 55 -4.18 -13.18 9.09
CA CYS A 55 -3.98 -13.61 7.71
C CYS A 55 -3.78 -12.39 6.78
N TRP A 56 -4.60 -11.36 6.93
CA TRP A 56 -4.45 -10.12 6.17
C TRP A 56 -3.10 -9.46 6.43
N ALA A 57 -2.74 -9.25 7.70
CA ALA A 57 -1.47 -8.66 8.07
C ALA A 57 -0.29 -9.53 7.66
N PHE A 58 -0.42 -10.85 7.66
CA PHE A 58 0.61 -11.75 7.14
C PHE A 58 0.85 -11.49 5.64
N LEU A 59 -0.21 -11.37 4.84
CA LEU A 59 -0.08 -11.02 3.42
C LEU A 59 0.61 -9.66 3.23
N ASP A 60 0.24 -8.64 4.02
CA ASP A 60 0.89 -7.33 3.99
C ASP A 60 2.34 -7.38 4.48
N TYR A 61 2.65 -8.19 5.48
CA TYR A 61 4.00 -8.36 5.99
C TYR A 61 4.99 -8.86 4.92
N PHE A 62 4.54 -9.76 4.03
CA PHE A 62 5.33 -10.24 2.90
C PHE A 62 5.26 -9.33 1.68
N SER A 63 4.35 -8.38 1.66
CA SER A 63 4.24 -7.41 0.57
C SER A 63 3.75 -6.06 1.08
N PRO A 64 4.63 -5.32 1.79
CA PRO A 64 4.21 -4.17 2.58
C PRO A 64 3.56 -3.09 1.72
N GLY A 65 2.37 -2.66 2.15
CA GLY A 65 1.61 -1.60 1.49
C GLY A 65 0.77 -2.06 0.30
N LEU A 66 0.74 -3.35 -0.04
CA LEU A 66 -0.10 -3.84 -1.13
C LEU A 66 -1.55 -4.06 -0.73
N TYR A 67 -1.80 -4.48 0.50
CA TYR A 67 -3.13 -4.92 0.95
C TYR A 67 -3.79 -3.86 1.82
N ARG A 68 -3.75 -2.60 1.37
CA ARG A 68 -4.37 -1.49 2.10
C ARG A 68 -5.91 -1.55 2.07
N PRO A 69 -6.57 -0.97 3.08
CA PRO A 69 -8.02 -0.74 3.05
C PRO A 69 -8.44 0.00 1.78
N LEU A 70 -9.66 -0.24 1.29
CA LEU A 70 -10.17 0.36 0.04
C LEU A 70 -10.02 1.90 -0.01
N HIS A 71 -10.15 2.59 1.13
CA HIS A 71 -10.02 4.04 1.20
C HIS A 71 -8.57 4.55 1.18
N GLU A 72 -7.60 3.68 1.45
CA GLU A 72 -6.15 3.96 1.36
C GLU A 72 -5.50 3.29 0.14
N MET A 73 -6.29 2.59 -0.69
CA MET A 73 -5.77 1.95 -1.89
C MET A 73 -5.23 3.01 -2.86
N GLN A 74 -3.92 3.23 -2.80
CA GLN A 74 -3.21 3.92 -3.85
C GLN A 74 -3.06 2.94 -5.02
N THR A 75 -3.75 3.23 -6.12
CA THR A 75 -3.59 2.49 -7.38
C THR A 75 -2.16 2.58 -7.91
N LEU A 76 -1.41 3.61 -7.49
CA LEU A 76 0.04 3.72 -7.64
C LEU A 76 0.74 3.02 -6.47
N SER A 77 0.92 1.71 -6.60
CA SER A 77 1.53 0.86 -5.59
C SER A 77 2.99 1.27 -5.31
N SER A 78 3.27 1.77 -4.10
CA SER A 78 4.60 2.14 -3.60
C SER A 78 5.46 0.95 -3.15
N SER A 79 5.07 -0.29 -3.43
CA SER A 79 5.91 -1.46 -3.14
C SER A 79 7.11 -1.36 -4.08
N THR A 80 8.27 -0.87 -3.64
CA THR A 80 9.46 -0.59 -4.46
C THR A 80 9.73 -1.77 -5.41
N PRO A 81 9.28 -1.70 -6.67
CA PRO A 81 9.54 -2.81 -7.58
C PRO A 81 11.06 -2.87 -7.75
N THR A 82 11.61 -4.08 -7.88
CA THR A 82 13.05 -4.24 -8.07
C THR A 82 13.46 -3.93 -9.50
N LYS A 83 12.51 -3.94 -10.44
CA LYS A 83 12.75 -3.71 -11.86
C LYS A 83 11.85 -2.61 -12.43
N PRO A 84 12.37 -1.74 -13.31
CA PRO A 84 11.58 -0.65 -13.86
C PRO A 84 10.36 -1.11 -14.66
N GLU A 85 10.45 -2.24 -15.37
CA GLU A 85 9.30 -2.85 -16.06
C GLU A 85 8.18 -3.31 -15.12
N GLU A 86 8.48 -3.54 -13.84
CA GLU A 86 7.52 -3.90 -12.79
C GLU A 86 7.02 -2.68 -12.00
N GLY A 87 7.43 -1.48 -12.43
CA GLY A 87 7.02 -0.18 -11.89
C GLY A 87 8.09 0.48 -11.03
N ALA A 88 9.34 -0.03 -11.03
CA ALA A 88 10.40 0.56 -10.24
C ALA A 88 10.68 1.99 -10.68
N PRO A 89 11.00 2.89 -9.73
CA PRO A 89 11.56 4.18 -10.07
C PRO A 89 12.75 4.00 -11.00
N PHE A 90 12.73 4.62 -12.17
CA PHE A 90 13.89 4.66 -13.04
C PHE A 90 15.03 5.42 -12.35
N PRO A 91 16.30 4.99 -12.46
CA PRO A 91 17.40 5.65 -11.76
C PRO A 91 17.64 7.07 -12.27
N THR A 92 17.44 7.29 -13.56
CA THR A 92 17.63 8.57 -14.25
C THR A 92 16.44 8.89 -15.16
N LEU A 93 16.09 10.17 -15.22
CA LEU A 93 15.10 10.71 -16.15
C LEU A 93 15.73 11.89 -16.88
N THR A 94 15.56 11.97 -18.19
CA THR A 94 15.85 13.20 -18.93
C THR A 94 14.54 13.89 -19.26
N VAL A 95 14.32 15.04 -18.64
CA VAL A 95 13.11 15.83 -18.78
C VAL A 95 13.35 16.96 -19.77
N THR A 96 12.42 17.17 -20.70
CA THR A 96 12.40 18.36 -21.56
C THR A 96 11.43 19.38 -20.97
N LEU A 97 11.95 20.54 -20.59
CA LEU A 97 11.20 21.65 -19.98
C LEU A 97 10.45 22.47 -21.05
N PRO A 98 9.47 23.31 -20.65
CA PRO A 98 8.74 24.19 -21.57
C PRO A 98 9.62 25.16 -22.39
N ASP A 99 10.80 25.50 -21.87
CA ASP A 99 11.81 26.34 -22.54
C ASP A 99 12.66 25.58 -23.56
N GLY A 100 12.41 24.28 -23.74
CA GLY A 100 13.15 23.41 -24.65
C GLY A 100 14.46 22.87 -24.07
N ARG A 101 14.87 23.26 -22.86
CA ARG A 101 16.06 22.71 -22.20
C ARG A 101 15.81 21.28 -21.76
N LYS A 102 16.85 20.45 -21.91
CA LYS A 102 16.88 19.08 -21.40
C LYS A 102 17.69 19.05 -20.11
N GLU A 103 17.09 18.52 -19.05
CA GLU A 103 17.74 18.34 -17.75
C GLU A 103 17.66 16.89 -17.30
N VAL A 104 18.75 16.40 -16.72
CA VAL A 104 18.82 15.04 -16.18
C VAL A 104 18.55 15.09 -14.69
N PHE A 105 17.58 14.29 -14.26
CA PHE A 105 17.20 14.10 -12.87
C PHE A 105 17.56 12.69 -12.41
N PHE A 106 18.01 12.59 -11.16
CA PHE A 106 18.41 11.37 -10.50
C PHE A 106 17.45 11.07 -9.36
N HIS A 107 17.03 9.80 -9.27
CA HIS A 107 16.22 9.33 -8.15
C HIS A 107 17.04 9.42 -6.85
N GLN A 108 16.50 10.08 -5.81
CA GLN A 108 17.23 10.30 -4.55
C GLN A 108 17.22 9.08 -3.61
N GLY A 109 16.48 8.02 -3.93
CA GLY A 109 16.23 6.92 -3.01
C GLY A 109 15.35 7.35 -1.82
N GLY A 110 14.85 6.37 -1.07
CA GLY A 110 13.93 6.60 0.06
C GLY A 110 12.51 6.15 -0.23
N SER A 111 11.59 6.47 0.68
CA SER A 111 10.17 6.07 0.61
C SER A 111 9.34 6.95 -0.32
N LYS A 112 9.80 8.17 -0.60
CA LYS A 112 9.11 9.14 -1.45
C LYS A 112 9.79 9.19 -2.82
N LEU A 113 8.99 9.15 -3.88
CA LEU A 113 9.46 9.28 -5.24
C LEU A 113 9.92 10.72 -5.49
N GLU A 114 11.19 11.00 -5.24
CA GLU A 114 11.80 12.30 -5.49
C GLU A 114 12.94 12.20 -6.50
N TYR A 115 12.84 13.03 -7.53
CA TYR A 115 13.85 13.20 -8.56
C TYR A 115 14.45 14.59 -8.43
N ARG A 116 15.79 14.66 -8.41
CA ARG A 116 16.51 15.94 -8.31
C ARG A 116 17.57 16.05 -9.38
N SER A 117 17.79 17.27 -9.86
CA SER A 117 18.83 17.54 -10.85
C SER A 117 20.22 17.39 -10.22
N LYS A 118 21.28 17.49 -11.05
CA LYS A 118 22.68 17.50 -10.59
C LYS A 118 22.95 18.59 -9.52
N GLY A 119 22.20 19.68 -9.54
CA GLY A 119 22.26 20.77 -8.55
C GLY A 119 21.41 20.54 -7.30
N ASN A 120 20.89 19.33 -7.08
CA ASN A 120 19.96 19.00 -5.98
C ASN A 120 18.63 19.81 -6.02
N MET A 121 18.26 20.32 -7.20
CA MET A 121 17.03 21.09 -7.37
C MET A 121 15.86 20.15 -7.69
N PRO A 122 14.68 20.36 -7.09
CA PRO A 122 13.47 19.64 -7.47
C PRO A 122 13.02 20.07 -8.87
N LEU A 123 12.18 19.24 -9.49
CA LEU A 123 11.57 19.57 -10.78
C LEU A 123 10.71 20.84 -10.64
N SER A 124 11.06 21.89 -11.36
CA SER A 124 10.48 23.23 -11.19
C SER A 124 9.18 23.44 -11.97
N SER A 125 8.94 22.67 -13.03
CA SER A 125 7.77 22.82 -13.89
C SER A 125 7.36 21.50 -14.57
N THR A 126 6.13 21.46 -15.08
CA THR A 126 5.59 20.33 -15.83
C THR A 126 6.43 20.01 -17.07
N PRO A 127 6.98 18.79 -17.20
CA PRO A 127 7.69 18.34 -18.39
C PRO A 127 6.84 18.43 -19.66
N LEU A 128 7.44 18.85 -20.78
CA LEU A 128 6.87 18.58 -22.11
C LEU A 128 7.00 17.11 -22.49
N LEU A 129 8.11 16.47 -22.08
CA LEU A 129 8.48 15.12 -22.50
C LEU A 129 9.46 14.53 -21.48
N VAL A 130 9.30 13.25 -21.16
CA VAL A 130 10.17 12.52 -20.24
C VAL A 130 10.80 11.36 -20.98
N GLU A 131 12.14 11.37 -21.06
CA GLU A 131 12.93 10.31 -21.68
C GLU A 131 13.56 9.47 -20.59
N VAL A 132 13.51 8.16 -20.77
CA VAL A 132 14.02 7.18 -19.82
C VAL A 132 14.89 6.17 -20.58
N GLU A 133 16.05 5.85 -20.01
CA GLU A 133 16.93 4.83 -20.58
C GLU A 133 16.72 3.51 -19.82
N GLU A 134 16.32 2.48 -20.56
CA GLU A 134 16.05 1.14 -20.05
C GLU A 134 17.11 0.16 -20.56
N GLU A 135 17.74 -0.57 -19.65
CA GLU A 135 18.61 -1.67 -20.00
C GLU A 135 17.77 -2.92 -20.26
N THR A 136 17.77 -3.37 -21.52
CA THR A 136 17.07 -4.59 -21.94
C THR A 136 18.08 -5.66 -22.32
N ALA A 137 17.64 -6.92 -22.47
CA ALA A 137 18.50 -8.02 -22.92
C ALA A 137 19.19 -7.73 -24.28
N GLY A 138 18.62 -6.84 -25.11
CA GLY A 138 19.17 -6.40 -26.39
C GLY A 138 20.01 -5.12 -26.33
N GLY A 139 20.31 -4.60 -25.14
CA GLY A 139 21.03 -3.34 -24.94
C GLY A 139 20.15 -2.21 -24.39
N LYS A 140 20.66 -0.98 -24.47
CA LYS A 140 19.98 0.21 -23.94
C LYS A 140 18.93 0.70 -24.93
N THR A 141 17.69 0.80 -24.46
CA THR A 141 16.56 1.33 -25.22
C THR A 141 16.06 2.61 -24.58
N LYS A 142 15.70 3.59 -25.40
CA LYS A 142 15.20 4.89 -24.93
C LYS A 142 13.69 4.94 -25.07
N SER A 143 13.00 4.97 -23.94
CA SER A 143 11.55 5.11 -23.88
C SER A 143 11.19 6.58 -23.72
N VAL A 144 10.25 7.06 -24.53
CA VAL A 144 9.84 8.47 -24.54
C VAL A 144 8.39 8.58 -24.14
N PHE A 145 8.14 9.19 -22.99
CA PHE A 145 6.81 9.43 -22.44
C PHE A 145 6.35 10.84 -22.82
N LYS A 146 5.23 10.92 -23.54
CA LYS A 146 4.63 12.18 -24.00
C LYS A 146 3.23 12.35 -23.40
N PRO A 147 2.88 13.54 -22.94
CA PRO A 147 1.51 13.82 -22.56
C PRO A 147 0.63 13.94 -23.81
N GLU A 148 -0.63 13.53 -23.69
CA GLU A 148 -1.61 13.70 -24.77
C GLU A 148 -1.93 15.18 -24.98
N LYS A 149 -1.99 15.62 -26.23
CA LYS A 149 -2.31 17.00 -26.62
C LYS A 149 -3.60 17.03 -27.43
N ASP A 150 -4.43 18.02 -27.16
CA ASP A 150 -5.63 18.29 -27.95
C ASP A 150 -5.27 18.87 -29.33
N ALA A 151 -6.28 19.06 -30.19
CA ALA A 151 -6.11 19.65 -31.51
C ALA A 151 -5.51 21.08 -31.50
N LYS A 152 -5.52 21.75 -30.34
CA LYS A 152 -4.95 23.09 -30.13
C LYS A 152 -3.52 23.04 -29.56
N GLY A 153 -2.97 21.83 -29.38
CA GLY A 153 -1.64 21.62 -28.81
C GLY A 153 -1.57 21.79 -27.29
N LYS A 154 -2.71 21.93 -26.60
CA LYS A 154 -2.78 22.00 -25.13
C LYS A 154 -2.81 20.60 -24.55
N PHE A 155 -2.19 20.42 -23.38
CA PHE A 155 -2.25 19.14 -22.68
C PHE A 155 -3.69 18.76 -22.30
N VAL A 156 -4.07 17.54 -22.64
CA VAL A 156 -5.35 16.96 -22.24
C VAL A 156 -5.25 16.61 -20.75
N ARG A 157 -5.96 17.37 -19.91
CA ARG A 157 -6.10 17.08 -18.48
C ARG A 157 -7.55 16.70 -18.22
N GLN A 158 -7.76 15.52 -17.64
CA GLN A 158 -9.07 15.16 -17.12
C GLN A 158 -9.36 16.02 -15.88
N PRO A 159 -10.58 16.57 -15.72
CA PRO A 159 -10.91 17.42 -14.58
C PRO A 159 -10.63 16.72 -13.25
N GLY A 160 -9.81 17.34 -12.39
CA GLY A 160 -9.45 16.80 -11.08
C GLY A 160 -8.38 15.70 -11.08
N LEU A 161 -7.84 15.30 -12.24
CA LEU A 161 -6.79 14.30 -12.35
C LEU A 161 -5.45 14.92 -12.80
N PRO A 162 -4.32 14.35 -12.36
CA PRO A 162 -2.99 14.78 -12.80
C PRO A 162 -2.74 14.47 -14.28
N LEU A 163 -1.77 15.16 -14.89
CA LEU A 163 -1.37 14.90 -16.27
C LEU A 163 -0.73 13.50 -16.40
N VAL A 164 -1.14 12.77 -17.43
CA VAL A 164 -0.64 11.42 -17.74
C VAL A 164 0.28 11.49 -18.95
N TYR A 165 1.44 10.86 -18.84
CA TYR A 165 2.42 10.68 -19.90
C TYR A 165 2.38 9.24 -20.38
N ARG A 166 2.26 9.03 -21.68
CA ARG A 166 2.22 7.70 -22.30
C ARG A 166 3.40 7.50 -23.23
N ASP A 167 3.96 6.29 -23.24
CA ASP A 167 4.95 5.90 -24.24
C ASP A 167 4.32 5.14 -25.41
N GLU A 168 5.16 4.72 -26.37
CA GLU A 168 4.74 3.93 -27.54
C GLU A 168 4.17 2.56 -27.18
N LYS A 169 4.47 2.03 -25.99
CA LYS A 169 3.96 0.76 -25.47
C LYS A 169 2.69 0.94 -24.63
N SER A 170 2.11 2.15 -24.61
CA SER A 170 0.96 2.50 -23.78
C SER A 170 1.20 2.34 -22.27
N ARG A 171 2.45 2.38 -21.82
CA ARG A 171 2.80 2.48 -20.40
C ARG A 171 2.60 3.91 -19.94
N GLU A 172 2.07 4.07 -18.73
CA GLU A 172 1.68 5.38 -18.22
C GLU A 172 2.60 5.85 -17.08
N MET A 173 2.89 7.15 -17.04
CA MET A 173 3.47 7.87 -15.90
C MET A 173 2.58 9.04 -15.54
N VAL A 174 2.56 9.43 -14.27
CA VAL A 174 1.72 10.53 -13.78
C VAL A 174 2.62 11.69 -13.35
N GLU A 175 2.20 12.94 -13.55
CA GLU A 175 2.97 14.16 -13.23
C GLU A 175 3.49 14.23 -11.78
N GLY A 176 2.74 13.69 -10.81
CA GLY A 176 3.16 13.60 -9.40
C GLY A 176 4.00 12.36 -9.06
N GLY A 177 4.12 11.42 -10.01
CA GLY A 177 4.78 10.12 -9.89
C GLY A 177 5.79 9.88 -11.01
N LEU A 178 6.40 10.95 -11.53
CA LEU A 178 7.33 10.85 -12.66
C LEU A 178 8.48 9.89 -12.34
N GLY A 179 8.79 9.02 -13.29
CA GLY A 179 9.82 8.00 -13.13
C GLY A 179 9.34 6.69 -12.52
N ALA A 180 8.07 6.56 -12.13
CA ALA A 180 7.46 5.26 -11.84
C ALA A 180 6.33 4.97 -12.84
N LEU A 181 6.27 3.74 -13.34
CA LEU A 181 5.18 3.33 -14.22
C LEU A 181 3.91 3.03 -13.41
N VAL A 182 2.77 3.46 -13.93
CA VAL A 182 1.45 3.03 -13.44
C VAL A 182 1.17 1.65 -14.00
N ILE A 183 1.28 0.63 -13.16
CA ILE A 183 0.96 -0.74 -13.55
C ILE A 183 -0.30 -1.16 -12.81
N SER A 184 -1.36 -1.42 -13.58
CA SER A 184 -2.55 -2.07 -13.04
C SER A 184 -2.21 -3.49 -12.61
N ARG A 185 -2.40 -3.80 -11.33
CA ARG A 185 -2.20 -5.15 -10.78
C ARG A 185 -3.56 -5.73 -10.38
N PRO A 186 -4.41 -6.15 -11.34
CA PRO A 186 -5.81 -6.51 -11.07
C PRO A 186 -5.93 -7.67 -10.07
N GLY A 187 -5.01 -8.63 -10.09
CA GLY A 187 -4.99 -9.71 -9.11
C GLY A 187 -4.85 -9.24 -7.65
N LYS A 188 -4.12 -8.15 -7.42
CA LYS A 188 -3.95 -7.56 -6.08
C LYS A 188 -5.20 -6.82 -5.63
N ALA A 189 -5.83 -6.07 -6.55
CA ALA A 189 -7.11 -5.43 -6.29
C ALA A 189 -8.18 -6.47 -5.95
N PHE A 190 -8.24 -7.57 -6.70
CA PHE A 190 -9.14 -8.69 -6.43
C PHE A 190 -8.88 -9.33 -5.07
N LEU A 191 -7.61 -9.64 -4.73
CA LEU A 191 -7.28 -10.24 -3.44
C LEU A 191 -7.62 -9.30 -2.27
N SER A 192 -7.36 -8.00 -2.39
CA SER A 192 -7.79 -7.04 -1.37
C SER A 192 -9.32 -6.98 -1.24
N LEU A 193 -10.06 -6.97 -2.35
CA LEU A 193 -11.53 -7.05 -2.30
C LEU A 193 -12.01 -8.33 -1.59
N LEU A 194 -11.36 -9.47 -1.87
CA LEU A 194 -11.64 -10.74 -1.20
C LEU A 194 -11.39 -10.66 0.31
N LEU A 195 -10.34 -9.97 0.76
CA LEU A 195 -10.05 -9.77 2.18
C LEU A 195 -11.12 -8.91 2.87
N HIS A 196 -11.61 -7.86 2.21
CA HIS A 196 -12.72 -7.05 2.73
C HIS A 196 -14.01 -7.89 2.83
N LEU A 197 -14.31 -8.69 1.80
CA LEU A 197 -15.46 -9.59 1.81
C LEU A 197 -15.33 -10.65 2.91
N ALA A 198 -14.16 -11.26 3.07
CA ALA A 198 -13.89 -12.23 4.13
C ALA A 198 -14.06 -11.62 5.52
N GLN A 199 -13.61 -10.37 5.73
CA GLN A 199 -13.81 -9.65 6.98
C GLN A 199 -15.31 -9.42 7.28
N PHE A 200 -16.07 -9.01 6.28
CA PHE A 200 -17.53 -8.84 6.40
C PHE A 200 -18.23 -10.17 6.71
N VAL A 201 -17.94 -11.22 5.94
CA VAL A 201 -18.51 -12.56 6.13
C VAL A 201 -18.13 -13.12 7.51
N GLY A 202 -16.89 -12.91 7.96
CA GLY A 202 -16.44 -13.32 9.29
C GLY A 202 -17.29 -12.69 10.40
N TRP A 203 -17.51 -11.37 10.33
CA TRP A 203 -18.38 -10.67 11.29
C TRP A 203 -19.83 -11.15 11.22
N PHE A 204 -20.39 -11.26 10.02
CA PHE A 204 -21.74 -11.77 9.80
C PHE A 204 -21.93 -13.18 10.40
N LEU A 205 -21.03 -14.11 10.11
CA LEU A 205 -21.10 -15.48 10.64
C LEU A 205 -20.92 -15.53 12.16
N CYS A 206 -20.08 -14.67 12.75
CA CYS A 206 -19.96 -14.58 14.21
C CYS A 206 -21.27 -14.11 14.84
N PHE A 207 -21.88 -13.05 14.31
CA PHE A 207 -23.17 -12.57 14.84
C PHE A 207 -24.30 -13.57 14.62
N TRP A 208 -24.36 -14.19 13.45
CA TRP A 208 -25.43 -15.13 13.13
C TRP A 208 -25.29 -16.46 13.88
N LEU A 209 -24.13 -17.10 13.81
CA LEU A 209 -23.95 -18.48 14.28
C LEU A 209 -23.44 -18.58 15.71
N LEU A 210 -22.62 -17.62 16.17
CA LEU A 210 -22.06 -17.67 17.52
C LEU A 210 -22.90 -16.86 18.51
N TYR A 211 -23.47 -15.74 18.08
CA TYR A 211 -24.31 -14.91 18.94
C TYR A 211 -25.81 -15.17 18.73
N ASP A 212 -26.24 -16.05 17.82
CA ASP A 212 -27.66 -16.37 17.57
C ASP A 212 -28.53 -15.16 17.17
N PHE A 213 -27.95 -14.13 16.54
CA PHE A 213 -28.75 -13.04 15.99
C PHE A 213 -29.58 -13.51 14.79
N GLN A 214 -30.81 -13.00 14.66
CA GLN A 214 -31.59 -13.19 13.43
C GLN A 214 -30.84 -12.61 12.23
N TRP A 215 -31.02 -13.24 11.07
CA TRP A 215 -30.26 -12.94 9.85
C TRP A 215 -30.19 -11.45 9.49
N PRO A 216 -31.28 -10.65 9.52
CA PRO A 216 -31.21 -9.22 9.19
C PRO A 216 -30.37 -8.42 10.19
N HIS A 217 -30.48 -8.74 11.48
CA HIS A 217 -29.69 -8.07 12.53
C HIS A 217 -28.22 -8.46 12.45
N ALA A 218 -27.92 -9.74 12.23
CA ALA A 218 -26.56 -10.23 12.01
C ALA A 218 -25.91 -9.56 10.79
N LEU A 219 -26.66 -9.36 9.71
CA LEU A 219 -26.20 -8.67 8.51
C LEU A 219 -25.87 -7.19 8.77
N GLY A 220 -26.79 -6.47 9.42
CA GLY A 220 -26.59 -5.05 9.75
C GLY A 220 -25.43 -4.82 10.73
N LEU A 221 -25.36 -5.61 11.81
CA LEU A 221 -24.27 -5.56 12.77
C LEU A 221 -22.94 -6.00 12.13
N GLY A 222 -22.97 -7.05 11.30
CA GLY A 222 -21.81 -7.52 10.56
C GLY A 222 -21.21 -6.45 9.66
N ALA A 223 -22.05 -5.73 8.91
CA ALA A 223 -21.63 -4.59 8.09
C ALA A 223 -21.03 -3.47 8.94
N ALA A 224 -21.72 -3.08 10.03
CA ALA A 224 -21.28 -1.99 10.89
C ALA A 224 -19.92 -2.27 11.54
N PHE A 225 -19.73 -3.46 12.12
CA PHE A 225 -18.47 -3.85 12.76
C PHE A 225 -17.35 -4.10 11.75
N ALA A 226 -17.65 -4.69 10.59
CA ALA A 226 -16.67 -4.83 9.51
C ALA A 226 -16.16 -3.46 9.06
N LEU A 227 -17.07 -2.49 8.85
CA LEU A 227 -16.69 -1.13 8.48
C LEU A 227 -15.86 -0.45 9.57
N ALA A 228 -16.24 -0.57 10.85
CA ALA A 228 -15.48 -0.03 11.96
C ALA A 228 -14.05 -0.61 12.01
N VAL A 229 -13.91 -1.92 11.82
CA VAL A 229 -12.59 -2.57 11.75
C VAL A 229 -11.80 -2.07 10.54
N ILE A 230 -12.42 -1.98 9.35
CA ILE A 230 -11.75 -1.51 8.12
C ILE A 230 -11.26 -0.07 8.24
N VAL A 231 -12.03 0.81 8.90
CA VAL A 231 -11.70 2.24 9.01
C VAL A 231 -10.72 2.52 10.14
N PHE A 232 -10.83 1.85 11.29
CA PHE A 232 -10.05 2.21 12.48
C PHE A 232 -8.94 1.20 12.78
N LEU A 233 -9.26 -0.09 12.73
CA LEU A 233 -8.36 -1.13 13.23
C LEU A 233 -7.35 -1.60 12.18
N ILE A 234 -7.81 -1.85 10.95
CA ILE A 234 -6.95 -2.35 9.87
C ILE A 234 -5.82 -1.37 9.54
N PRO A 235 -6.04 -0.05 9.33
CA PRO A 235 -4.94 0.87 9.05
C PRO A 235 -3.87 0.85 10.15
N MET A 236 -4.31 0.86 11.43
CA MET A 236 -3.42 0.82 12.58
C MET A 236 -2.55 -0.45 12.57
N VAL A 237 -3.16 -1.63 12.40
CA VAL A 237 -2.44 -2.92 12.41
C VAL A 237 -1.52 -3.05 11.20
N LEU A 238 -1.96 -2.66 10.00
CA LEU A 238 -1.15 -2.76 8.78
C LEU A 238 0.02 -1.77 8.79
N ASN A 239 -0.17 -0.53 9.25
CA ASN A 239 0.94 0.44 9.42
C ASN A 239 2.02 -0.08 10.38
N TYR A 240 1.59 -0.69 11.48
CA TYR A 240 2.54 -1.32 12.41
C TYR A 240 3.25 -2.52 11.77
N THR A 241 2.51 -3.36 11.06
CA THR A 241 3.04 -4.54 10.36
C THR A 241 4.09 -4.16 9.33
N GLU A 242 3.83 -3.13 8.52
CA GLU A 242 4.80 -2.59 7.57
C GLU A 242 6.06 -2.07 8.26
N THR A 243 5.92 -1.37 9.40
CA THR A 243 7.07 -0.88 10.17
C THR A 243 7.96 -2.04 10.62
N VAL A 244 7.36 -3.12 11.13
CA VAL A 244 8.07 -4.33 11.54
C VAL A 244 8.71 -5.06 10.33
N ALA A 245 8.04 -5.09 9.17
CA ALA A 245 8.56 -5.67 7.93
C ALA A 245 9.79 -4.89 7.41
N LYS A 246 9.72 -3.56 7.41
CA LYS A 246 10.83 -2.67 7.04
C LYS A 246 12.02 -2.85 7.99
N ALA A 247 11.78 -2.89 9.30
CA ALA A 247 12.84 -3.10 10.30
C ALA A 247 13.56 -4.44 10.12
N ARG A 248 12.84 -5.53 9.83
CA ARG A 248 13.47 -6.82 9.49
C ARG A 248 14.31 -6.72 8.23
N SER A 249 13.77 -6.12 7.17
CA SER A 249 14.47 -6.00 5.89
C SER A 249 15.78 -5.22 6.03
N ALA A 250 15.78 -4.16 6.83
CA ALA A 250 16.99 -3.39 7.17
C ALA A 250 18.01 -4.22 7.97
N ALA A 251 17.57 -5.05 8.91
CA ALA A 251 18.46 -5.90 9.71
C ALA A 251 19.11 -7.05 8.92
N VAL A 252 18.46 -7.51 7.84
CA VAL A 252 18.96 -8.61 6.99
C VAL A 252 19.95 -8.10 5.93
N GLN A 253 19.92 -6.82 5.54
CA GLN A 253 20.85 -6.30 4.55
C GLN A 253 22.29 -6.40 5.08
N PRO A 254 23.19 -7.14 4.40
CA PRO A 254 24.57 -7.22 4.81
C PRO A 254 25.17 -5.82 4.74
N VAL A 255 25.85 -5.40 5.82
CA VAL A 255 26.59 -4.14 5.85
C VAL A 255 27.54 -4.17 4.67
N ALA A 256 27.28 -3.36 3.64
CA ALA A 256 28.15 -3.28 2.49
C ALA A 256 29.59 -3.06 2.99
N PRO A 257 30.58 -3.82 2.49
CA PRO A 257 31.94 -3.67 2.94
C PRO A 257 32.32 -2.20 2.80
N ARG A 258 32.72 -1.58 3.92
CA ARG A 258 33.19 -0.19 3.90
C ARG A 258 34.25 -0.10 2.81
N SER A 259 34.01 0.77 1.83
CA SER A 259 34.98 1.06 0.78
C SER A 259 36.34 1.22 1.44
N PRO A 260 37.39 0.51 0.99
CA PRO A 260 38.71 0.62 1.59
C PRO A 260 39.06 2.09 1.65
N VAL A 261 39.28 2.59 2.87
CA VAL A 261 39.65 3.97 3.15
C VAL A 261 40.70 4.37 2.13
N GLU A 262 40.33 5.28 1.23
CA GLU A 262 41.20 5.82 0.20
C GLU A 262 42.45 6.32 0.94
N LYS A 263 43.57 5.60 0.75
CA LYS A 263 44.82 5.91 1.44
C LYS A 263 45.15 7.37 1.13
N ALA A 264 45.25 8.18 2.19
CA ALA A 264 45.61 9.58 2.07
C ALA A 264 46.84 9.75 1.16
N PRO A 265 46.83 10.75 0.26
CA PRO A 265 47.95 10.96 -0.66
C PRO A 265 49.23 11.16 0.16
N ALA A 266 50.22 10.33 -0.11
CA ALA A 266 51.54 10.47 0.48
C ALA A 266 52.08 11.87 0.15
N LYS A 267 52.37 12.66 1.20
CA LYS A 267 53.06 13.94 1.03
C LYS A 267 54.43 13.67 0.40
N ALA A 268 54.64 14.16 -0.82
CA ALA A 268 55.96 14.24 -1.42
C ALA A 268 56.80 15.23 -0.60
N GLY A 269 57.93 14.76 -0.09
CA GLY A 269 58.99 15.55 0.52
C GLY A 269 60.20 15.61 -0.40
#